data_AF-A0A376KML8-F1
#
_entry.id   AF-A0A376KML8-F1
#
_cell.length_a   1.000
_cell.length_b   1.000
_cell.length_c   1.000
_cell.angle_alpha   90.00
_cell.angle_beta   90.00
_cell.angle_gamma   90.00
#
_symmetry.space_group_name_H-M   'P 1'
#
loop_
_entity.id
_entity.type
_entity.pdbx_description
1 polymer ?
#
loop_
_entity_poly.entity_id
_entity_poly.type
_entity_poly.pdbx_seq_one_letter_code
_entity_poly.pdbx_strand_id
1 'polypeptide(L)' 'MKTRLKRAIKALQEASGFIRSLLGKAMRLRIVPELTFFYDNSLVEGMRMSNLVTSVVKHDEERRVNPDDSKED' A
#
# COMPACT_ATOMS: atom_id res chain seq x y z
N MET A 1 10.64 -11.64 2.54
CA MET A 1 9.28 -11.06 2.63
C MET A 1 8.25 -11.78 1.74
N LYS A 2 8.43 -11.77 0.40
CA LYS A 2 7.46 -12.29 -0.58
C LYS A 2 6.95 -13.72 -0.32
N THR A 3 7.82 -14.63 0.12
CA THR A 3 7.45 -16.04 0.40
C THR A 3 6.53 -16.20 1.62
N ARG A 4 6.70 -15.37 2.66
CA ARG A 4 5.84 -15.40 3.86
C ARG A 4 4.44 -14.90 3.52
N LEU A 5 4.36 -13.85 2.73
CA LEU A 5 3.09 -13.28 2.29
C LEU A 5 2.29 -14.28 1.46
N LYS A 6 2.93 -14.94 0.48
CA LYS A 6 2.29 -15.99 -0.32
C LYS A 6 1.75 -17.13 0.55
N ARG A 7 2.51 -17.56 1.57
CA ARG A 7 2.05 -18.58 2.52
C ARG A 7 0.86 -18.10 3.36
N ALA A 8 0.88 -16.87 3.85
CA ALA A 8 -0.22 -16.31 4.62
C ALA A 8 -1.52 -16.21 3.78
N ILE A 9 -1.42 -15.71 2.54
CA ILE A 9 -2.57 -15.66 1.62
C ILE A 9 -3.09 -17.06 1.33
N LYS A 10 -2.20 -18.04 1.10
CA LYS A 10 -2.59 -19.43 0.89
C LYS A 10 -3.35 -20.01 2.11
N ALA A 11 -2.84 -19.78 3.32
CA ALA A 11 -3.52 -20.23 4.55
C ALA A 11 -4.91 -19.58 4.72
N LEU A 12 -5.05 -18.29 4.38
CA LEU A 12 -6.36 -17.62 4.37
C LEU A 12 -7.31 -18.22 3.33
N GLN A 13 -6.80 -18.56 2.14
CA GLN A 13 -7.59 -19.19 1.09
C GLN A 13 -8.08 -20.58 1.52
N GLU A 14 -7.22 -21.38 2.16
CA GLU A 14 -7.58 -22.69 2.72
C GLU A 14 -8.62 -22.57 3.84
N ALA A 15 -8.54 -21.51 4.65
CA ALA A 15 -9.52 -21.20 5.70
C ALA A 15 -10.79 -20.49 5.20
N SER A 16 -10.91 -20.18 3.91
CA SER A 16 -12.00 -19.36 3.35
C SER A 16 -13.40 -19.88 3.70
N GLY A 17 -13.62 -21.20 3.61
CA GLY A 17 -14.91 -21.81 3.97
C GLY A 17 -15.28 -21.60 5.44
N PHE A 18 -14.31 -21.76 6.36
CA PHE A 18 -14.51 -21.49 7.77
C PHE A 18 -14.85 -20.02 8.01
N ILE A 19 -14.10 -19.10 7.42
CA ILE A 19 -14.33 -17.65 7.54
C ILE A 19 -15.72 -17.28 6.98
N ARG A 20 -16.14 -17.84 5.84
CA ARG A 20 -17.49 -17.63 5.27
C ARG A 20 -18.59 -18.09 6.21
N SER A 21 -18.41 -19.21 6.90
CA SER A 21 -19.39 -19.70 7.88
C SER A 21 -19.56 -18.73 9.05
N LEU A 22 -18.46 -18.16 9.56
CA LEU A 22 -18.47 -17.16 10.62
C LEU A 22 -19.12 -15.86 10.14
N LEU A 23 -18.77 -15.40 8.94
CA LEU A 23 -19.31 -14.17 8.35
C LEU A 23 -20.83 -14.27 8.12
N GLY A 24 -21.30 -15.42 7.62
CA GLY A 24 -22.73 -15.70 7.45
C GLY A 24 -23.50 -15.59 8.76
N LYS A 25 -22.96 -16.14 9.86
CA LYS A 25 -23.55 -16.02 11.19
C LYS A 25 -23.51 -14.59 11.72
N ALA A 26 -22.37 -13.91 11.61
CA ALA A 26 -22.17 -12.56 12.13
C ALA A 26 -23.04 -11.51 11.42
N MET A 27 -23.16 -11.61 10.10
CA MET A 27 -23.92 -10.67 9.27
C MET A 27 -25.36 -11.14 8.98
N ARG A 28 -25.76 -12.33 9.45
CA ARG A 28 -27.08 -12.95 9.21
C ARG A 28 -27.41 -13.06 7.71
N LEU A 29 -26.42 -13.43 6.91
CA LEU A 29 -26.56 -13.56 5.47
C LEU A 29 -27.06 -14.96 5.09
N ARG A 30 -28.02 -15.02 4.15
CA ARG A 30 -28.47 -16.29 3.56
C ARG A 30 -27.41 -16.90 2.65
N ILE A 31 -26.70 -16.07 1.90
CA ILE A 31 -25.65 -16.47 0.96
C ILE A 31 -24.46 -15.54 1.21
N VAL A 32 -23.30 -16.13 1.49
CA VAL A 32 -22.04 -15.41 1.64
C VAL A 32 -21.26 -15.54 0.33
N PRO A 33 -20.80 -14.43 -0.27
CA PRO A 33 -20.01 -14.48 -1.50
C PRO A 33 -18.67 -15.21 -1.30
N GLU A 34 -18.00 -15.54 -2.40
CA GLU A 34 -16.63 -16.04 -2.36
C GLU A 34 -15.68 -14.96 -1.80
N LEU A 35 -14.77 -15.36 -0.91
CA LEU A 35 -13.79 -14.46 -0.33
C LEU A 35 -12.52 -14.47 -1.18
N THR A 36 -12.04 -13.26 -1.50
CA THR A 36 -10.77 -13.04 -2.18
C THR A 36 -9.81 -12.35 -1.22
N PHE A 37 -8.64 -12.92 -0.99
CA PHE A 37 -7.64 -12.36 -0.08
C PHE A 37 -6.49 -11.73 -0.86
N PHE A 38 -6.17 -10.48 -0.54
CA PHE A 38 -5.07 -9.75 -1.14
C PHE A 38 -4.29 -8.97 -0.06
N TYR A 39 -3.01 -8.75 -0.33
CA TYR A 39 -2.18 -7.90 0.52
C TYR A 39 -2.35 -6.45 0.10
N ASP A 40 -2.69 -5.59 1.06
CA ASP A 40 -2.73 -4.16 0.83
C ASP A 40 -1.33 -3.56 0.96
N ASN A 41 -0.76 -3.10 -0.16
CA ASN A 41 0.52 -2.40 -0.22
C ASN A 41 0.36 -0.87 -0.29
N SER A 42 -0.86 -0.35 -0.20
CA SER A 42 -1.15 1.06 -0.48
C SER A 42 -0.44 2.00 0.49
N LEU A 43 -0.33 1.63 1.78
CA LEU A 43 0.37 2.44 2.78
C LEU A 43 1.87 2.58 2.48
N VAL A 44 2.52 1.48 2.10
CA VAL A 44 3.96 1.46 1.79
C VAL A 44 4.22 2.32 0.55
N GLU A 45 3.41 2.15 -0.49
CA GLU A 45 3.52 3.00 -1.69
C GLU A 45 3.21 4.46 -1.39
N GLY A 46 2.20 4.74 -0.58
CA GLY A 46 1.85 6.10 -0.17
C GLY A 46 3.01 6.81 0.53
N MET A 47 3.68 6.14 1.47
CA MET A 47 4.88 6.67 2.12
C MET A 47 6.03 6.87 1.12
N ARG A 48 6.25 5.91 0.21
CA ARG A 48 7.29 6.03 -0.82
C ARG A 48 7.04 7.22 -1.73
N MET A 49 5.80 7.43 -2.17
CA MET A 49 5.38 8.56 -2.98
C MET A 49 5.56 9.87 -2.22
N SER A 50 5.13 9.95 -0.96
CA SER A 50 5.30 11.13 -0.11
C SER A 50 6.78 11.52 0.01
N ASN A 51 7.65 10.55 0.28
CA ASN A 51 9.09 10.78 0.41
C ASN A 51 9.71 11.27 -0.90
N LEU A 52 9.27 10.72 -2.04
CA LEU A 52 9.71 11.15 -3.36
C LEU A 52 9.29 12.59 -3.63
N VAL A 53 8.04 12.95 -3.34
CA VAL A 53 7.53 14.32 -3.48
C VAL A 53 8.34 15.29 -2.62
N THR A 54 8.53 14.99 -1.34
CA THR A 54 9.34 15.82 -0.43
C THR A 54 10.76 16.01 -0.95
N SER A 55 11.38 14.95 -1.47
CA SER A 55 12.75 15.00 -1.99
C SER A 55 12.85 15.88 -3.24
N VAL A 56 11.87 15.79 -4.15
CA VAL A 56 11.80 16.63 -5.35
C VAL A 56 11.61 18.11 -4.98
N VAL A 57 10.68 18.40 -4.07
CA VAL A 57 10.44 19.78 -3.61
C VAL A 57 11.70 20.39 -2.99
N LYS A 58 12.38 19.66 -2.10
CA LYS A 58 13.62 20.11 -1.45
C LYS A 58 14.72 20.42 -2.48
N HIS A 59 14.89 19.55 -3.47
CA HIS A 59 15.89 19.74 -4.51
C HIS A 59 15.55 20.92 -5.45
N ASP A 60 14.28 21.16 -5.73
CA ASP A 60 13.84 22.34 -6.48
C ASP A 60 14.07 23.64 -5.68
N GLU A 61 13.84 23.63 -4.37
CA GLU A 61 14.17 24.75 -3.48
C GLU A 61 15.68 25.03 -3.45
N GLU A 62 16.51 23.98 -3.30
CA GLU A 62 17.98 24.11 -3.34
C GLU A 62 18.48 24.73 -4.66
N ARG A 63 17.86 24.38 -5.80
CA ARG A 63 18.19 25.00 -7.10
C ARG A 63 17.77 26.46 -7.20
N ARG A 64 16.68 26.86 -6.54
CA ARG A 64 16.20 28.25 -6.55
C ARG A 64 17.03 29.17 -5.66
N VAL A 65 17.68 28.63 -4.63
CA VAL A 65 18.54 29.39 -3.69
C VAL A 65 19.94 29.67 -4.28
N ASN A 66 20.31 29.06 -5.42
CA ASN A 66 21.49 29.41 -6.21
C ASN A 66 21.16 30.24 -7.48
N PRO A 67 20.72 31.51 -7.39
CA PRO A 67 20.64 32.39 -8.55
C PRO A 67 21.94 33.20 -8.81
N ASP A 68 23.08 32.85 -8.21
CA ASP A 68 24.32 33.63 -8.36
C ASP A 68 25.43 32.89 -9.11
N ASP A 69 25.15 32.53 -10.36
CA ASP A 69 26.19 32.21 -11.33
C ASP A 69 25.72 32.65 -12.72
N SER A 70 25.41 33.95 -12.88
CA SER A 70 25.59 34.75 -14.11
C SER A 70 24.84 36.09 -14.08
N LYS A 71 25.54 37.18 -13.72
CA LYS A 71 25.85 38.36 -14.58
C LYS A 71 26.13 39.62 -13.74
N GLU A 72 27.41 39.98 -13.65
CA GLU A 72 28.03 41.31 -13.40
C GLU A 72 29.54 40.98 -13.24
N ASP A 73 30.52 41.35 -14.07
CA ASP A 73 30.76 42.48 -15.00
C ASP A 73 31.28 42.03 -16.38
#